data_AF-A0A533UU29-F1
#
_entry.id   AF-A0A533UU29-F1
#
_cell.length_a   1.000
_cell.length_b   1.000
_cell.length_c   1.000
_cell.angle_alpha   90.00
_cell.angle_beta   90.00
_cell.angle_gamma   90.00
#
_symmetry.space_group_name_H-M   'P 1'
#
loop_
_entity.id
_entity.type
_entity.pdbx_description
1 polymer ?
#
loop_
_entity_poly.entity_id
_entity_poly.type
_entity_poly.pdbx_seq_one_letter_code
_entity_poly.pdbx_strand_id
1 'polypeptide(L)'
;MSVDTIGARELELFIENDSQLYRQQYQPIQKNLRTKQARGIYQHDKAVKAFKNLVDNGARRYGKEFSGSSQAGLRQFSPSTRRVVAKSLTNHFEIESKLGNYDYLLPKKYREMPKGVASMERTK
;
A
#
# COMPACT_ATOMS: atom_id res chain seq x y z
N MET A 1 13.88 -19.25 -1.17
CA MET A 1 13.94 -18.27 -2.29
C MET A 1 14.51 -16.97 -1.75
N SER A 2 15.67 -16.57 -2.25
CA SER A 2 16.33 -15.30 -1.89
C SER A 2 15.48 -14.10 -2.31
N VAL A 3 15.62 -13.00 -1.58
CA VAL A 3 15.02 -11.72 -1.96
C VAL A 3 15.91 -11.09 -3.03
N ASP A 4 15.33 -10.80 -4.19
CA ASP A 4 15.97 -9.94 -5.19
C ASP A 4 15.67 -8.48 -4.86
N THR A 5 16.66 -7.76 -4.35
CA THR A 5 16.54 -6.36 -3.93
C THR A 5 16.44 -5.40 -5.12
N ILE A 6 17.08 -5.72 -6.24
CA ILE A 6 17.03 -4.91 -7.46
C ILE A 6 15.65 -5.04 -8.08
N GLY A 7 15.18 -6.28 -8.29
CA GLY A 7 13.84 -6.54 -8.80
C GLY A 7 12.73 -6.02 -7.86
N ALA A 8 12.94 -6.01 -6.55
CA ALA A 8 12.01 -5.38 -5.61
C ALA A 8 11.91 -3.87 -5.87
N ARG A 9 13.04 -3.17 -5.99
CA ARG A 9 13.05 -1.72 -6.21
C ARG A 9 12.46 -1.35 -7.56
N GLU A 10 12.77 -2.11 -8.60
CA GLU A 10 12.20 -1.92 -9.93
C GLU A 10 10.67 -2.07 -9.92
N LEU A 11 10.16 -3.13 -9.29
CA LEU A 11 8.72 -3.37 -9.19
C LEU A 11 8.01 -2.25 -8.39
N GLU A 12 8.63 -1.78 -7.30
CA GLU A 12 8.12 -0.66 -6.52
C GLU A 12 7.98 0.60 -7.37
N LEU A 13 9.05 0.99 -8.07
CA LEU A 13 9.07 2.15 -8.96
C LEU A 13 8.03 2.03 -10.07
N PHE A 14 7.86 0.85 -10.65
CA PHE A 14 6.83 0.60 -11.65
C PHE A 14 5.42 0.83 -11.07
N ILE A 15 5.13 0.33 -9.86
CA ILE A 15 3.84 0.49 -9.20
C ILE A 15 3.55 1.95 -8.87
N GLU A 16 4.54 2.69 -8.37
CA GLU A 16 4.40 4.10 -8.00
C GLU A 16 4.15 5.00 -9.22
N ASN A 17 4.68 4.62 -10.40
CA ASN A 17 4.53 5.38 -11.64
C ASN A 17 3.32 4.95 -12.51
N ASP A 18 2.71 3.79 -12.26
CA ASP A 18 1.54 3.34 -13.03
C ASP A 18 0.26 4.09 -12.58
N SER A 19 -0.18 5.03 -13.43
CA SER A 19 -1.37 5.87 -13.17
C SER A 19 -2.67 5.07 -12.99
N GLN A 20 -2.78 3.88 -13.56
CA GLN A 20 -3.96 3.04 -13.44
C GLN A 20 -3.96 2.30 -12.10
N LEU A 21 -2.82 1.72 -11.70
CA LEU A 21 -2.65 1.12 -10.38
C LEU A 21 -2.89 2.16 -9.27
N TYR A 22 -2.36 3.37 -9.45
CA TYR A 22 -2.56 4.46 -8.50
C TYR A 22 -4.06 4.75 -8.28
N ARG A 23 -4.79 5.02 -9.38
CA ARG A 23 -6.22 5.37 -9.34
C ARG A 23 -7.11 4.22 -8.87
N GLN A 24 -6.86 3.00 -9.35
CA GLN A 24 -7.75 1.86 -9.13
C GLN A 24 -7.50 1.14 -7.81
N GLN A 25 -6.28 1.19 -7.27
CA GLN A 25 -5.90 0.38 -6.11
C GLN A 25 -5.13 1.18 -5.04
N TYR A 26 -4.05 1.86 -5.41
CA TYR A 26 -3.16 2.51 -4.43
C TYR A 26 -3.92 3.53 -3.58
N GLN A 27 -4.55 4.53 -4.21
CA GLN A 27 -5.25 5.61 -3.50
C GLN A 27 -6.46 5.09 -2.69
N PRO A 28 -7.29 4.15 -3.19
CA PRO A 28 -8.30 3.48 -2.39
C PRO A 28 -7.76 2.74 -1.15
N ILE A 29 -6.62 2.05 -1.28
CA ILE A 29 -5.95 1.38 -0.15
C ILE A 29 -5.52 2.43 0.89
N GLN A 30 -4.82 3.49 0.48
CA GLN A 30 -4.39 4.58 1.37
C GLN A 30 -5.58 5.20 2.12
N LYS A 31 -6.67 5.51 1.40
CA LYS A 31 -7.90 6.04 2.01
C LYS A 31 -8.48 5.11 3.07
N ASN A 32 -8.56 3.80 2.77
CA ASN A 32 -9.07 2.80 3.70
C ASN A 32 -8.20 2.71 4.96
N LEU A 33 -6.88 2.60 4.78
CA LEU A 33 -5.92 2.48 5.86
C LEU A 33 -5.88 3.76 6.72
N ARG A 34 -5.90 4.95 6.10
CA ARG A 34 -5.94 6.22 6.81
C ARG A 34 -7.21 6.37 7.63
N THR A 35 -8.34 5.94 7.10
CA THR A 35 -9.61 5.88 7.84
C THR A 35 -9.55 4.91 9.01
N LYS A 36 -8.86 3.77 8.88
CA LYS A 36 -8.64 2.83 10.00
C LYS A 36 -7.74 3.42 11.08
N GLN A 37 -6.70 4.17 10.72
CA GLN A 37 -5.87 4.91 11.68
C GLN A 37 -6.70 5.94 12.43
N ALA A 38 -7.52 6.74 11.73
CA ALA A 38 -8.43 7.69 12.37
C ALA A 38 -9.48 7.02 13.27
N ARG A 39 -9.79 5.74 13.02
CA ARG A 39 -10.68 4.93 13.86
C ARG A 39 -9.94 4.17 14.96
N GLY A 40 -8.62 4.24 15.08
CA GLY A 40 -7.86 3.47 16.07
C GLY A 40 -7.88 1.95 15.86
N ILE A 41 -8.27 1.45 14.68
CA ILE A 41 -8.37 0.01 14.36
C ILE A 41 -7.37 -0.42 13.29
N TYR A 42 -6.35 0.41 13.05
CA TYR A 42 -5.28 0.09 12.10
C TYR A 42 -4.47 -1.10 12.58
N GLN A 43 -4.12 -2.00 11.67
CA GLN A 43 -3.29 -3.17 11.94
C GLN A 43 -2.26 -3.31 10.82
N HIS A 44 -0.98 -3.27 11.18
CA HIS A 44 0.14 -3.28 10.23
C HIS A 44 0.11 -4.49 9.28
N ASP A 45 -0.06 -5.70 9.82
CA ASP A 45 -0.09 -6.92 9.00
C ASP A 45 -1.22 -6.93 7.96
N LYS A 46 -2.38 -6.34 8.30
CA LYS A 46 -3.49 -6.17 7.36
C LYS A 46 -3.18 -5.13 6.30
N ALA A 47 -2.41 -4.10 6.61
CA ALA A 47 -1.93 -3.13 5.64
C ALA A 47 -0.93 -3.75 4.66
N VAL A 48 0.04 -4.52 5.16
CA VAL A 48 0.97 -5.30 4.31
C VAL A 48 0.21 -6.22 3.37
N LYS A 49 -0.83 -6.91 3.85
CA LYS A 49 -1.69 -7.76 3.01
C LYS A 49 -2.45 -6.95 1.95
N ALA A 50 -2.95 -5.76 2.29
CA ALA A 50 -3.64 -4.90 1.33
C ALA A 50 -2.68 -4.44 0.21
N PHE A 51 -1.49 -3.94 0.58
CA PHE A 51 -0.47 -3.56 -0.40
C PHE A 51 0.08 -4.75 -1.19
N LYS A 52 0.13 -5.95 -0.61
CA LYS A 52 0.51 -7.15 -1.38
C LYS A 52 -0.43 -7.40 -2.56
N ASN A 53 -1.73 -7.16 -2.42
CA ASN A 53 -2.66 -7.32 -3.55
C ASN A 53 -2.35 -6.31 -4.67
N LEU A 54 -2.04 -5.05 -4.31
CA LEU A 54 -1.56 -4.04 -5.26
C LEU A 54 -0.27 -4.52 -5.95
N VAL A 55 0.70 -5.02 -5.19
CA VAL A 55 1.99 -5.50 -5.72
C VAL A 55 1.85 -6.72 -6.61
N ASP A 56 0.97 -7.67 -6.27
CA ASP A 56 0.66 -8.82 -7.11
C ASP A 56 0.08 -8.37 -8.47
N ASN A 57 -0.78 -7.34 -8.46
CA ASN A 57 -1.32 -6.76 -9.69
C ASN A 57 -0.28 -5.93 -10.45
N GLY A 58 0.61 -5.23 -9.75
CA GLY A 58 1.77 -4.55 -10.33
C GLY A 58 2.67 -5.51 -11.08
N ALA A 59 3.04 -6.63 -10.46
CA ALA A 59 3.84 -7.67 -11.09
C ALA A 59 3.15 -8.26 -12.33
N ARG A 60 1.83 -8.49 -12.28
CA ARG A 60 1.07 -8.95 -13.46
C ARG A 60 1.06 -7.93 -14.60
N ARG A 61 0.99 -6.63 -14.29
CA ARG A 61 1.02 -5.57 -15.31
C ARG A 61 2.41 -5.42 -15.90
N TYR A 62 3.43 -5.37 -15.06
CA TYR A 62 4.83 -5.38 -15.49
C TYR A 62 5.09 -6.53 -16.47
N GLY A 63 4.72 -7.78 -16.11
CA GLY A 63 4.90 -8.93 -16.99
C GLY A 63 4.12 -8.82 -18.31
N LYS A 64 2.93 -8.20 -18.28
CA LYS A 64 2.14 -7.96 -19.49
C LYS A 64 2.81 -6.96 -20.42
N GLU A 65 3.43 -5.92 -19.86
CA GLU A 65 4.09 -4.84 -20.58
C GLU A 65 5.45 -5.27 -21.16
N PHE A 66 6.31 -5.87 -20.34
CA PHE A 66 7.69 -6.18 -20.72
C PHE A 66 7.90 -7.61 -21.24
N SER A 67 6.94 -8.50 -21.04
CA SER A 67 7.07 -9.92 -21.44
C SER A 67 5.81 -10.48 -22.12
N GLY A 68 4.81 -9.63 -22.43
CA GLY A 68 3.56 -10.02 -23.07
C GLY A 68 2.62 -10.90 -22.22
N SER A 69 3.01 -11.26 -20.99
CA SER A 69 2.32 -12.24 -20.14
C SER A 69 2.31 -11.83 -18.67
N SER A 70 1.12 -11.74 -18.07
CA SER A 70 0.99 -11.46 -16.64
C SER A 70 1.65 -12.51 -15.75
N GLN A 71 1.73 -13.75 -16.21
CA GLN A 71 2.38 -14.81 -15.46
C GLN A 71 3.90 -14.73 -15.52
N ALA A 72 4.47 -14.12 -16.55
CA ALA A 72 5.90 -13.86 -16.61
C ALA A 72 6.34 -12.95 -15.45
N GLY A 73 5.60 -11.87 -15.20
CA GLY A 73 5.89 -10.96 -14.09
C GLY A 73 5.73 -11.62 -12.72
N LEU A 74 4.72 -12.48 -12.51
CA LEU A 74 4.59 -13.22 -11.24
C LEU A 74 5.71 -14.24 -11.01
N ARG A 75 6.31 -14.77 -12.08
CA ARG A 75 7.48 -15.67 -12.01
C ARG A 75 8.77 -14.88 -11.77
N GLN A 76 8.94 -13.74 -12.44
CA GLN A 76 10.07 -12.83 -12.27
C GLN A 76 10.13 -12.31 -10.83
N PHE A 77 9.00 -11.83 -10.30
CA PHE A 77 8.93 -11.32 -8.94
C PHE A 77 8.41 -12.38 -7.96
N SER A 78 9.37 -13.05 -7.30
CA SER A 78 9.06 -14.09 -6.31
C SER A 78 8.07 -13.63 -5.23
N PRO A 79 7.33 -14.54 -4.57
CA PRO A 79 6.45 -14.17 -3.46
C PRO A 79 7.16 -13.42 -2.33
N SER A 80 8.44 -13.73 -2.07
CA SER A 80 9.28 -13.02 -1.09
C SER A 80 9.60 -11.60 -1.53
N THR A 81 10.02 -11.42 -2.78
CA THR A 81 10.29 -10.10 -3.40
C THR A 81 9.05 -9.20 -3.32
N ARG A 82 7.89 -9.71 -3.75
CA ARG A 82 6.62 -8.96 -3.68
C ARG A 82 6.22 -8.61 -2.24
N ARG A 83 6.51 -9.47 -1.27
CA ARG A 83 6.27 -9.18 0.15
C ARG A 83 7.17 -8.05 0.66
N VAL A 84 8.42 -7.98 0.22
CA VAL A 84 9.34 -6.88 0.57
C VAL A 84 8.81 -5.55 0.04
N VAL A 85 8.38 -5.51 -1.22
CA VAL A 85 7.76 -4.30 -1.80
C VAL A 85 6.51 -3.91 -1.03
N ALA A 86 5.62 -4.86 -0.71
CA ALA A 86 4.41 -4.58 0.06
C ALA A 86 4.71 -3.98 1.45
N LYS A 87 5.77 -4.45 2.13
CA LYS A 87 6.25 -3.87 3.39
C LYS A 87 6.80 -2.46 3.19
N SER A 88 7.58 -2.24 2.14
CA SER A 88 8.13 -0.91 1.79
C SER A 88 7.00 0.12 1.61
N LEU A 89 6.01 -0.19 0.76
CA LEU A 89 4.84 0.67 0.53
C LEU A 89 4.02 0.91 1.81
N THR A 90 3.93 -0.10 2.69
CA THR A 90 3.23 0.03 3.98
C THR A 90 3.98 1.00 4.91
N ASN A 91 5.30 0.86 5.03
CA ASN A 91 6.13 1.72 5.86
C ASN A 91 6.10 3.16 5.34
N HIS A 92 6.20 3.36 4.03
CA HIS A 92 6.06 4.67 3.40
C HIS A 92 4.68 5.26 3.71
N PHE A 93 3.60 4.51 3.53
CA PHE A 93 2.25 4.95 3.90
C PHE A 93 2.14 5.38 5.37
N GLU A 94 2.73 4.62 6.30
CA GLU A 94 2.68 4.95 7.73
C GLU A 94 3.43 6.26 8.04
N ILE A 95 4.59 6.47 7.44
CA ILE A 95 5.39 7.70 7.60
C ILE A 95 4.59 8.90 7.07
N GLU A 96 4.15 8.83 5.81
CA GLU A 96 3.39 9.90 5.15
C GLU A 96 2.07 10.19 5.87
N SER A 97 1.40 9.15 6.38
CA SER A 97 0.19 9.34 7.18
C SER A 97 0.46 10.04 8.51
N LYS A 98 1.61 9.81 9.16
CA LYS A 98 1.97 10.51 10.41
C LYS A 98 2.28 11.98 10.14
N LEU A 99 2.82 12.28 8.96
CA LEU A 99 3.05 13.65 8.48
C LEU A 99 1.75 14.37 8.07
N GLY A 100 0.61 13.66 7.98
CA GLY A 100 -0.68 14.23 7.61
C GLY A 100 -0.92 14.30 6.09
N ASN A 101 -0.01 13.75 5.28
CA ASN A 101 -0.08 13.84 3.83
C ASN A 101 -1.30 13.13 3.23
N TYR A 102 -2.02 12.32 4.00
CA TYR A 102 -3.26 11.66 3.56
C TYR A 102 -4.53 12.15 4.27
N ASP A 103 -4.46 13.23 5.04
CA ASP A 103 -5.62 13.74 5.79
C ASP A 103 -6.75 14.20 4.85
N TYR A 104 -6.40 14.65 3.64
CA TYR A 104 -7.37 14.99 2.59
C TYR A 104 -8.20 13.78 2.12
N LEU A 105 -7.69 12.55 2.28
CA LEU A 105 -8.40 11.31 1.93
C LEU A 105 -9.47 10.93 2.96
N LEU A 106 -9.41 11.47 4.17
CA LEU A 106 -10.35 11.12 5.24
C LEU A 106 -11.78 11.56 4.87
N PRO A 107 -12.81 10.79 5.29
CA PRO A 107 -14.17 11.28 5.34
C PRO A 107 -14.27 12.56 6.18
N LYS A 108 -15.14 13.51 5.81
CA LYS A 108 -15.29 14.82 6.47
C LYS A 108 -15.34 14.72 8.01
N LYS A 109 -16.14 13.77 8.52
CA LYS A 109 -16.31 13.51 9.96
C LYS A 109 -15.02 13.16 10.73
N TYR A 110 -13.96 12.74 10.06
CA TYR A 110 -12.66 12.44 10.66
C TYR A 110 -11.60 13.52 10.38
N ARG A 111 -11.87 14.50 9.51
CA ARG A 111 -10.94 15.62 9.22
C ARG A 111 -10.96 16.70 10.31
N GLU A 112 -12.13 16.90 10.91
CA GLU A 112 -12.39 17.95 11.90
C GLU A 112 -12.14 17.48 13.35
N MET A 113 -11.75 16.21 13.55
CA MET A 113 -11.45 15.67 14.88
C MET A 113 -10.12 16.21 15.41
N PRO A 114 -10.06 16.69 16.68
CA PRO A 114 -8.79 17.09 17.28
C PRO A 114 -7.80 15.93 17.26
N LYS A 115 -6.55 16.20 16.88
CA LYS A 115 -5.47 15.21 16.84
C LYS A 115 -5.33 14.57 18.24
N GLY A 116 -5.73 13.30 18.38
CA GLY A 116 -5.56 12.52 19.62
C GLY A 116 -6.82 11.94 20.28
N VAL A 117 -8.03 12.36 19.88
CA VAL A 117 -9.27 11.97 20.59
C VAL A 117 -9.74 10.55 20.23
N ALA A 118 -9.44 10.06 19.01
CA ALA A 118 -9.90 8.75 18.53
C ALA A 118 -9.39 7.55 19.34
N SER A 119 -8.34 7.73 20.14
CA SER A 119 -7.70 6.72 20.98
C SER A 119 -8.21 6.67 22.42
N MET A 120 -8.95 7.68 22.90
CA MET A 120 -9.34 7.77 24.32
C MET A 120 -10.77 7.31 24.64
N GLU A 121 -11.71 7.34 23.69
CA GLU A 121 -13.13 7.12 24.03
C GLU A 121 -13.66 5.68 23.83
N ARG A 122 -12.81 4.69 23.54
CA ARG A 122 -13.26 3.32 23.26
C ARG A 122 -12.68 2.24 24.17
N THR A 123 -12.56 2.59 25.45
CA THR A 123 -12.47 1.61 26.53
C THR A 123 -13.66 1.84 27.48
N LYS A 124 -14.75 1.15 27.20
CA LYS A 124 -15.80 0.82 28.16
C LYS A 124 -16.06 -0.67 28.04
#